data_AF-A0A970PLV4-F1
#
_entry.id   AF-A0A970PLV4-F1
#
_cell.length_a   1.000
_cell.length_b   1.000
_cell.length_c   1.000
_cell.angle_alpha   90.00
_cell.angle_beta   90.00
_cell.angle_gamma   90.00
#
_symmetry.space_group_name_H-M   'P 1'
#
loop_
_entity.id
_entity.type
_entity.pdbx_description
1 polymer ?
#
loop_
_entity_poly.entity_id
_entity_poly.type
_entity_poly.pdbx_seq_one_letter_code
_entity_poly.pdbx_strand_id
1 'polypeptide(L)'
;ENAAQIRLVAYQLEMLADSIAARAEMKAEDTIVALRHRPPETRLLDELRQAAEGTAIFLPDIYLSGQYNNGQARLPGLGPIYLPPQADGRGGWLPGDEGISGLYFVKGQAVHISPGLGVSSYYPIPLRLFNRPAMTLIGLTSKLR
;
A
#
# COMPACT_ATOMS: atom_id res chain seq x y z
N GLU A 1 11.09 -18.63 -26.96
CA GLU A 1 10.43 -17.51 -26.25
C GLU A 1 8.91 -17.51 -26.34
N ASN A 2 8.32 -17.75 -27.52
CA ASN A 2 6.86 -17.65 -27.75
C ASN A 2 5.99 -18.51 -26.80
N ALA A 3 6.38 -19.76 -26.52
CA ALA A 3 5.59 -20.66 -25.66
C ALA A 3 5.54 -20.22 -24.17
N ALA A 4 6.59 -19.56 -23.68
CA ALA A 4 6.62 -19.07 -22.30
C ALA A 4 5.74 -17.82 -22.15
N GLN A 5 5.76 -16.92 -23.14
CA GLN A 5 4.89 -15.76 -23.20
C GLN A 5 3.42 -16.16 -23.28
N ILE A 6 3.08 -17.15 -24.11
CA ILE A 6 1.71 -17.67 -24.21
C ILE A 6 1.22 -18.23 -22.86
N ARG A 7 2.07 -18.99 -22.14
CA ARG A 7 1.71 -19.49 -20.80
C ARG A 7 1.53 -18.38 -19.78
N LEU A 8 2.38 -17.35 -19.81
CA LEU A 8 2.25 -16.19 -18.93
C LEU A 8 0.92 -15.46 -19.17
N VAL A 9 0.54 -15.24 -20.43
CA VAL A 9 -0.73 -14.59 -20.79
C VAL A 9 -1.91 -15.46 -20.35
N ALA A 10 -1.87 -16.77 -20.59
CA ALA A 10 -2.92 -17.68 -20.14
C ALA A 10 -3.11 -17.63 -18.62
N TYR A 11 -2.02 -17.67 -17.87
CA TYR A 11 -2.05 -17.54 -16.41
C TYR A 11 -2.62 -16.19 -15.94
N GLN A 12 -2.25 -15.09 -16.60
CA GLN A 12 -2.78 -13.77 -16.27
C GLN A 12 -4.29 -13.67 -16.52
N LEU A 13 -4.79 -14.28 -17.60
CA LEU A 13 -6.22 -14.32 -17.90
C LEU A 13 -6.99 -15.16 -16.89
N GLU A 14 -6.44 -16.31 -16.47
CA GLU A 14 -7.02 -17.15 -15.42
C GLU A 14 -7.11 -16.38 -14.10
N MET A 15 -6.01 -15.76 -13.65
CA MET A 15 -6.00 -14.94 -12.45
C MET A 15 -7.00 -13.78 -12.49
N LEU A 16 -7.19 -13.17 -13.66
CA LEU A 16 -8.19 -12.10 -13.86
C LEU A 16 -9.61 -12.65 -13.75
N ALA A 17 -9.91 -13.78 -14.38
CA ALA A 17 -11.22 -14.41 -14.33
C ALA A 17 -11.58 -14.80 -12.89
N ASP A 18 -10.65 -15.43 -12.17
CA ASP A 18 -10.81 -15.82 -10.77
C ASP A 18 -11.03 -14.61 -9.86
N SER A 19 -10.28 -13.53 -10.10
CA SER A 19 -10.44 -12.28 -9.34
C SER A 19 -11.80 -11.63 -9.57
N ILE A 20 -12.33 -11.67 -10.80
CA ILE A 20 -13.66 -11.15 -11.12
C ILE A 20 -14.74 -12.00 -10.46
N ALA A 21 -14.63 -13.33 -10.53
CA ALA A 21 -15.56 -14.25 -9.90
C ALA A 21 -15.59 -14.08 -8.37
N ALA A 22 -14.42 -14.06 -7.72
CA ALA A 22 -14.32 -13.83 -6.28
C ALA A 22 -14.88 -12.46 -5.88
N ARG A 23 -14.67 -11.43 -6.68
CA ARG A 23 -15.23 -10.09 -6.42
C ARG A 23 -16.76 -10.07 -6.51
N ALA A 24 -17.37 -10.88 -7.37
CA ALA A 24 -18.82 -10.99 -7.46
C ALA A 24 -19.45 -11.69 -6.25
N GLU A 25 -18.67 -12.45 -5.47
CA GLU A 25 -19.12 -13.09 -4.23
C GLU A 25 -19.05 -12.17 -3.00
N MET A 26 -18.36 -11.04 -3.10
CA MET A 26 -18.22 -10.07 -2.01
C MET A 26 -19.56 -9.42 -1.67
N LYS A 27 -19.81 -9.25 -0.38
CA LYS A 27 -21.04 -8.67 0.16
C LYS A 27 -20.77 -7.36 0.89
N ALA A 28 -21.84 -6.61 1.17
CA ALA A 28 -21.73 -5.32 1.84
C ALA A 28 -21.31 -5.46 3.32
N GLU A 29 -21.55 -6.62 3.92
CA GLU A 29 -21.19 -6.92 5.32
C GLU A 29 -19.74 -7.40 5.47
N ASP A 30 -19.07 -7.75 4.38
CA ASP A 30 -17.72 -8.28 4.42
C ASP A 30 -16.73 -7.17 4.77
N THR A 31 -15.69 -7.52 5.55
CA THR A 31 -14.55 -6.63 5.75
C THR A 31 -13.57 -6.78 4.58
N ILE A 32 -13.34 -5.69 3.87
CA ILE A 32 -12.56 -5.66 2.64
C ILE A 32 -11.18 -5.05 2.91
N VAL A 33 -10.16 -5.89 2.86
CA VAL A 33 -8.77 -5.50 3.06
C VAL A 33 -8.04 -5.50 1.73
N ALA A 34 -7.57 -4.33 1.28
CA ALA A 34 -6.80 -4.21 0.05
C ALA A 34 -5.28 -4.26 0.34
N LEU A 35 -4.62 -5.33 -0.10
CA LEU A 35 -3.17 -5.46 0.01
C LEU A 35 -2.47 -4.95 -1.25
N ARG A 36 -1.57 -3.97 -1.11
CA ARG A 36 -0.82 -3.40 -2.23
C ARG A 36 0.62 -3.11 -1.83
N HIS A 37 1.55 -3.11 -2.78
CA HIS A 37 2.92 -2.74 -2.45
C HIS A 37 3.04 -1.22 -2.20
N ARG A 38 2.52 -0.42 -3.14
CA ARG A 38 2.52 1.04 -3.07
C ARG A 38 1.24 1.59 -2.43
N PRO A 39 1.35 2.57 -1.53
CA PRO A 39 0.20 3.30 -1.03
C PRO A 39 -0.63 3.91 -2.17
N PRO A 40 -1.95 4.05 -2.01
CA PRO A 40 -2.77 4.75 -3.00
C PRO A 40 -2.32 6.17 -3.23
N GLU A 41 -2.23 6.52 -4.51
CA GLU A 41 -2.25 7.91 -4.91
C GLU A 41 -3.67 8.46 -4.75
N THR A 42 -3.76 9.73 -4.36
CA THR A 42 -5.03 10.43 -4.14
C THR A 42 -5.95 10.37 -5.37
N ARG A 43 -5.39 10.49 -6.58
CA ARG A 43 -6.13 10.42 -7.83
C ARG A 43 -6.83 9.06 -8.00
N LEU A 44 -6.12 7.95 -7.74
CA LEU A 44 -6.69 6.61 -7.83
C LEU A 44 -7.84 6.44 -6.83
N LEU A 45 -7.71 6.98 -5.63
CA LEU A 45 -8.80 6.92 -4.64
C LEU A 45 -10.03 7.71 -5.09
N ASP A 46 -9.83 8.87 -5.70
CA ASP A 46 -10.94 9.66 -6.26
C ASP A 46 -11.62 8.90 -7.42
N GLU A 47 -10.85 8.28 -8.33
CA GLU A 47 -11.38 7.45 -9.43
C GLU A 47 -12.16 6.24 -8.91
N LEU A 48 -11.63 5.52 -7.91
CA LEU A 48 -12.31 4.37 -7.31
C LEU A 48 -13.60 4.78 -6.61
N ARG A 49 -13.60 5.93 -5.94
CA ARG A 49 -14.80 6.46 -5.28
C ARG A 49 -15.88 6.81 -6.31
N GLN A 50 -15.52 7.50 -7.39
CA GLN A 50 -16.44 7.81 -8.49
C GLN A 50 -16.96 6.55 -9.17
N ALA A 51 -16.11 5.53 -9.34
CA ALA A 51 -16.53 4.25 -9.91
C ALA A 51 -17.47 3.47 -8.98
N ALA A 52 -17.32 3.62 -7.66
CA ALA A 52 -18.20 3.02 -6.67
C ALA A 52 -19.55 3.77 -6.57
N GLU A 53 -19.57 5.07 -6.84
CA GLU A 53 -20.80 5.88 -6.86
C GLU A 53 -21.77 5.33 -7.94
N GLY A 54 -22.90 4.76 -7.50
CA GLY A 54 -23.92 4.22 -8.40
C GLY A 54 -23.64 2.83 -8.95
N THR A 55 -22.61 2.14 -8.48
CA THR A 55 -22.33 0.74 -8.82
C THR A 55 -22.36 -0.15 -7.57
N ALA A 56 -22.42 -1.47 -7.75
CA ALA A 56 -22.29 -2.44 -6.66
C ALA A 56 -20.82 -2.67 -6.23
N ILE A 57 -19.91 -1.74 -6.55
CA ILE A 57 -18.49 -1.86 -6.22
C ILE A 57 -18.27 -1.42 -4.78
N PHE A 58 -17.82 -2.35 -3.94
CA PHE A 58 -17.42 -2.04 -2.58
C PHE A 58 -15.99 -1.49 -2.53
N LEU A 59 -15.83 -0.40 -1.78
CA LEU A 59 -14.51 0.16 -1.49
C LEU A 59 -13.85 -0.61 -0.33
N PRO A 60 -12.53 -0.79 -0.34
CA PRO A 60 -11.82 -1.37 0.80
C PRO A 60 -11.98 -0.54 2.08
N ASP A 61 -12.17 -1.20 3.21
CA ASP A 61 -12.16 -0.59 4.54
C ASP A 61 -10.76 -0.09 4.93
N ILE A 62 -9.74 -0.82 4.49
CA ILE A 62 -8.34 -0.46 4.74
C ILE A 62 -7.42 -0.92 3.60
N TYR A 63 -6.46 -0.07 3.26
CA TYR A 63 -5.34 -0.41 2.40
C TYR A 63 -4.11 -0.74 3.25
N LEU A 64 -3.53 -1.91 3.03
CA LEU A 64 -2.26 -2.32 3.63
C LEU A 64 -1.16 -2.16 2.60
N SER A 65 -0.14 -1.38 2.94
CA SER A 65 0.92 -0.97 2.03
C SER A 65 2.32 -1.06 2.65
N GLY A 66 3.33 -1.01 1.78
CA GLY A 66 4.74 -1.00 2.17
C GLY A 66 5.47 0.13 1.47
N GLN A 67 6.34 -0.21 0.51
CA GLN A 67 7.14 0.71 -0.30
C GLN A 67 8.31 1.39 0.44
N TYR A 68 8.05 2.08 1.54
CA TYR A 68 9.01 3.09 2.02
C TYR A 68 10.05 2.60 3.02
N ASN A 69 9.97 1.37 3.57
CA ASN A 69 10.91 0.90 4.60
C ASN A 69 11.11 1.91 5.76
N ASN A 70 10.10 2.74 6.02
CA ASN A 70 10.14 3.88 6.94
C ASN A 70 11.27 4.90 6.68
N GLY A 71 11.68 5.06 5.41
CA GLY A 71 12.78 5.90 4.96
C GLY A 71 14.18 5.29 5.19
N GLN A 72 14.27 4.05 5.68
CA GLN A 72 15.49 3.27 5.89
C GLN A 72 16.48 3.86 6.90
N ALA A 73 17.04 5.04 6.65
CA ALA A 73 17.90 5.78 7.55
C ALA A 73 17.19 7.06 8.01
N ARG A 74 17.16 7.27 9.33
CA ARG A 74 16.42 8.36 9.98
C ARG A 74 17.34 9.16 10.88
N LEU A 75 17.01 10.43 11.11
CA LEU A 75 17.57 11.27 12.15
C LEU A 75 16.63 11.26 13.37
N PRO A 76 17.16 11.02 14.58
CA PRO A 76 16.34 11.10 15.80
C PRO A 76 15.63 12.46 15.90
N GLY A 77 14.31 12.44 16.07
CA GLY A 77 13.49 13.66 16.20
C GLY A 77 13.15 14.41 14.90
N LEU A 78 13.84 14.12 13.79
CA LEU A 78 13.61 14.80 12.50
C LEU A 78 12.96 13.92 11.42
N GLY A 79 13.05 12.60 11.56
CA GLY A 79 12.46 11.66 10.61
C GLY A 79 13.45 11.17 9.56
N PRO A 80 13.00 10.71 8.39
CA PRO A 80 13.86 10.06 7.39
C PRO A 80 14.81 11.04 6.69
N ILE A 81 16.01 10.55 6.38
CA ILE A 81 17.05 11.34 5.70
C ILE A 81 16.71 11.51 4.22
N TYR A 82 16.19 10.45 3.61
CA TYR A 82 15.88 10.40 2.19
C TYR A 82 14.67 9.51 1.96
N LEU A 83 13.85 9.87 0.99
CA LEU A 83 12.81 9.02 0.44
C LEU A 83 12.98 9.00 -1.09
N PRO A 84 13.03 7.83 -1.73
CA PRO A 84 13.10 7.74 -3.18
C PRO A 84 11.96 8.54 -3.83
N PRO A 85 12.21 9.25 -4.95
CA PRO A 85 11.15 9.96 -5.65
C PRO A 85 9.99 9.04 -5.99
N GLN A 86 8.78 9.51 -5.72
CA GLN A 86 7.53 8.83 -6.00
C GLN A 86 6.85 9.47 -7.22
N ALA A 87 5.94 8.73 -7.85
CA ALA A 87 5.23 9.20 -9.04
C ALA A 87 4.36 10.44 -8.78
N ASP A 88 3.93 10.64 -7.53
CA ASP A 88 3.14 11.79 -7.08
C ASP A 88 3.98 13.02 -6.71
N GLY A 89 5.30 12.99 -6.99
CA GLY A 89 6.22 14.09 -6.72
C GLY A 89 6.76 14.14 -5.28
N ARG A 90 6.33 13.23 -4.39
CA ARG A 90 6.93 13.10 -3.04
C ARG A 90 8.33 12.50 -3.11
N GLY A 91 9.13 12.76 -2.08
CA GLY A 91 10.47 12.19 -1.92
C GLY A 91 11.55 13.25 -1.78
N GLY A 92 12.80 12.85 -1.95
CA GLY A 92 13.98 13.70 -1.80
C GLY A 92 14.57 13.65 -0.39
N TRP A 93 15.38 14.66 -0.09
CA TRP A 93 16.09 14.78 1.19
C TRP A 93 15.21 15.42 2.25
N LEU A 94 15.24 14.86 3.46
CA LEU A 94 14.48 15.32 4.62
C LEU A 94 12.98 15.56 4.31
N PRO A 95 12.26 14.55 3.80
CA PRO A 95 10.87 14.72 3.32
C PRO A 95 9.84 14.90 4.45
N GLY A 96 10.24 14.96 5.72
CA GLY A 96 9.35 14.86 6.86
C GLY A 96 8.90 13.41 7.12
N ASP A 97 8.05 13.20 8.11
CA ASP A 97 7.62 11.85 8.55
C ASP A 97 6.19 11.47 8.11
N GLU A 98 5.42 12.46 7.63
CA GLU A 98 4.02 12.27 7.28
C GLU A 98 3.86 11.36 6.07
N GLY A 99 2.95 10.37 6.16
CA GLY A 99 2.62 9.48 5.06
C GLY A 99 3.73 8.51 4.65
N ILE A 100 4.69 8.23 5.55
CA ILE A 100 5.82 7.31 5.32
C ILE A 100 5.63 5.95 6.01
N SER A 101 5.03 5.92 7.20
CA SER A 101 4.63 4.70 7.87
C SER A 101 3.46 4.94 8.83
N GLY A 102 2.83 3.86 9.29
CA GLY A 102 1.69 3.92 10.20
C GLY A 102 0.35 4.04 9.48
N LEU A 103 -0.70 4.22 10.28
CA LEU A 103 -2.08 4.38 9.83
C LEU A 103 -2.39 5.86 9.64
N TYR A 104 -2.93 6.21 8.48
CA TYR A 104 -3.45 7.54 8.19
C TYR A 104 -4.70 7.44 7.31
N PHE A 105 -5.43 8.55 7.22
CA PHE A 105 -6.63 8.64 6.40
C PHE A 105 -6.39 9.59 5.24
N VAL A 106 -6.70 9.14 4.03
CA VAL A 106 -6.64 9.96 2.82
C VAL A 106 -7.96 9.82 2.07
N LYS A 107 -8.62 10.95 1.80
CA LYS A 107 -9.94 10.97 1.12
C LYS A 107 -11.00 10.07 1.79
N GLY A 108 -10.98 10.01 3.12
CA GLY A 108 -11.88 9.17 3.90
C GLY A 108 -11.52 7.68 3.94
N GLN A 109 -10.44 7.27 3.27
CA GLN A 109 -9.98 5.88 3.23
C GLN A 109 -8.81 5.65 4.19
N ALA A 110 -8.88 4.56 4.95
CA ALA A 110 -7.81 4.14 5.84
C ALA A 110 -6.66 3.52 5.04
N VAL A 111 -5.43 4.00 5.27
CA VAL A 111 -4.22 3.47 4.66
C VAL A 111 -3.19 3.23 5.74
N HIS A 112 -2.75 1.99 5.87
CA HIS A 112 -1.65 1.61 6.75
C HIS A 112 -0.40 1.30 5.93
N ILE A 113 0.70 1.96 6.24
CA ILE A 113 2.01 1.69 5.64
C ILE A 113 2.92 1.01 6.66
N SER A 114 3.33 -0.21 6.32
CA SER A 114 4.29 -0.97 7.10
C SER A 114 5.67 -0.29 7.10
N PRO A 115 6.32 -0.11 8.27
CA PRO A 115 7.71 0.35 8.37
C PRO A 115 8.74 -0.60 7.73
N GLY A 116 8.31 -1.84 7.46
CA GLY A 116 9.13 -2.88 6.85
C GLY A 116 10.23 -3.43 7.76
N LEU A 117 10.79 -4.56 7.34
CA LEU A 117 11.86 -5.26 8.04
C LEU A 117 13.22 -5.09 7.36
N GLY A 118 13.22 -4.78 6.06
CA GLY A 118 14.40 -4.87 5.21
C GLY A 118 15.08 -3.53 4.89
N VAL A 119 16.04 -3.64 3.99
CA VAL A 119 16.69 -2.53 3.29
C VAL A 119 16.38 -2.62 1.79
N SER A 120 16.51 -1.49 1.10
CA SER A 120 16.29 -1.36 -0.32
C SER A 120 17.47 -0.60 -0.94
N SER A 121 17.87 -1.03 -2.14
CA SER A 121 18.91 -0.39 -2.94
C SER A 121 18.48 0.95 -3.54
N TYR A 122 17.20 1.30 -3.47
CA TYR A 122 16.71 2.62 -3.87
C TYR A 122 17.11 3.74 -2.89
N TYR A 123 17.60 3.38 -1.70
CA TYR A 123 18.11 4.34 -0.72
C TYR A 123 19.63 4.48 -0.84
N PRO A 124 20.17 5.69 -0.62
CA PRO A 124 21.62 5.93 -0.72
C PRO A 124 22.43 5.24 0.39
N ILE A 125 21.81 4.99 1.54
CA ILE A 125 22.45 4.36 2.71
C ILE A 125 21.93 2.93 2.81
N PRO A 126 22.73 1.88 2.50
CA PRO A 126 22.26 0.48 2.40
C PRO A 126 22.11 -0.21 3.77
N LEU A 127 21.76 0.53 4.81
CA LEU A 127 21.56 0.03 6.17
C LEU A 127 20.41 0.77 6.86
N ARG A 128 19.81 0.16 7.88
CA ARG A 128 18.80 0.83 8.71
C ARG A 128 19.49 1.59 9.85
N LEU A 129 19.47 2.92 9.79
CA LEU A 129 20.04 3.78 10.83
C LEU A 129 18.91 4.50 11.60
N PHE A 130 18.91 4.39 12.93
CA PHE A 130 17.87 4.95 13.82
C PHE A 130 16.43 4.61 13.38
N ASN A 131 16.26 3.46 12.73
CA ASN A 131 15.00 2.99 12.16
C ASN A 131 14.91 1.46 12.36
N ARG A 132 14.59 1.03 13.57
CA ARG A 132 14.56 -0.42 13.89
C ARG A 132 13.54 -1.14 12.98
N PRO A 133 13.83 -2.37 12.52
CA PRO A 133 12.84 -3.21 11.86
C PRO A 133 11.59 -3.32 12.72
N ALA A 134 10.41 -3.15 12.10
CA ALA A 134 9.14 -3.22 12.81
C ALA A 134 8.10 -3.97 11.98
N MET A 135 7.27 -4.74 12.67
CA MET A 135 6.13 -5.44 12.11
C MET A 135 4.85 -4.83 12.68
N THR A 136 3.82 -4.69 11.85
CA THR A 136 2.50 -4.24 12.31
C THR A 136 1.60 -5.46 12.51
N LEU A 137 1.00 -5.57 13.70
CA LEU A 137 -0.09 -6.50 13.96
C LEU A 137 -1.42 -5.77 13.78
N ILE A 138 -2.27 -6.28 12.90
CA ILE A 138 -3.61 -5.75 12.65
C ILE A 138 -4.61 -6.73 13.25
N GLY A 139 -5.43 -6.23 14.18
CA GLY A 139 -6.49 -7.01 14.81
C GLY A 139 -7.85 -6.60 14.24
N LEU A 140 -8.56 -7.56 13.66
CA LEU A 140 -9.98 -7.40 13.34
C LEU A 140 -10.79 -7.75 14.58
N THR A 141 -11.65 -6.84 15.03
CA THR A 141 -12.44 -7.04 16.25
C THR A 141 -13.89 -6.63 16.01
N SER A 142 -14.83 -7.31 16.65
CA SER A 142 -16.27 -6.99 16.57
C SER A 142 -16.70 -5.82 17.45
N LYS A 143 -15.76 -5.18 18.17
CA LYS A 143 -16.04 -4.10 19.13
C LYS A 143 -15.07 -2.95 18.87
N LEU A 144 -15.59 -1.75 18.63
CA LEU A 144 -14.79 -0.53 18.76
C LEU A 144 -14.35 -0.42 20.23
N ARG A 145 -13.04 -0.34 20.46
CA ARG A 145 -12.45 -0.09 21.79
C ARG A 145 -12.30 1.40 22.02
#